data_AF-A0A3Q9HP39-F1
#
_entry.id   AF-A0A3Q9HP39-F1
#
_cell.length_a   1.000
_cell.length_b   1.000
_cell.length_c   1.000
_cell.angle_alpha   90.00
_cell.angle_beta   90.00
_cell.angle_gamma   90.00
#
_symmetry.space_group_name_H-M   'P 1'
#
loop_
_entity.id
_entity.type
_entity.pdbx_description
1 polymer ?
#
loop_
_entity_poly.entity_id
_entity_poly.type
_entity_poly.pdbx_seq_one_letter_code
_entity_poly.pdbx_strand_id
1 'polypeptide(L)'
;MNENYICLDFIGKLKILEIYEYYDGPRLFSCESISGQKYLAVWIDFDEDSERWLYVPVSNHRLSSVKRGLISLYEAFNCPEDGWLWDVKTFFHDQSNIVTQITPNQLSKEDLPDEDAFLNIQDKTLPDLSEDPCVFATRTRRDVIDLSLTGDSVHLNEIDTGVLGAILLNLQTLIHSLAYKSGGIRGRIPKNIKEATILKTVAVFEGSFGVRLVSKHSANLFNKTPVSEPLEKLMNLLSAKGDREKLSSLMKSLSLKSKIKFRQLLKALKDGNTEIKTIWGSPDLKSNAVSLTIEDINKALEVFELDEKEMTEINSYQGKLVGINMNKYSFEFITVDEERIVGELSEDLYKNVFEVPMFAEVKIKEIYEFNYVTQEEKITSILLEVNEISNPNIKDS
;
A
#
# COMPACT_ATOMS: atom_id res chain seq x y z
N MET A 1 -4.46 17.56 -45.38
CA MET A 1 -4.79 18.24 -44.11
C MET A 1 -4.48 17.25 -43.00
N ASN A 2 -3.64 17.61 -42.02
CA ASN A 2 -3.39 16.72 -40.88
C ASN A 2 -4.66 16.71 -40.02
N GLU A 3 -5.31 15.55 -39.91
CA GLU A 3 -6.65 15.34 -39.32
C GLU A 3 -6.81 15.69 -37.83
N ASN A 4 -5.80 16.28 -37.17
CA ASN A 4 -5.79 16.49 -35.71
C ASN A 4 -5.66 17.96 -35.27
N TYR A 5 -5.73 18.93 -36.19
CA TYR A 5 -5.58 20.35 -35.86
C TYR A 5 -6.74 21.20 -36.37
N ILE A 6 -7.29 22.05 -35.49
CA ILE A 6 -8.28 23.08 -35.81
C ILE A 6 -7.58 24.43 -35.78
N CYS A 7 -7.83 25.29 -36.77
CA CYS A 7 -7.28 26.65 -36.80
C CYS A 7 -8.43 27.64 -36.59
N LEU A 8 -8.40 28.37 -35.48
CA LEU A 8 -9.37 29.41 -35.17
C LEU A 8 -8.66 30.75 -35.12
N ASP A 9 -9.26 31.76 -35.74
CA ASP A 9 -8.77 33.13 -35.64
C ASP A 9 -8.82 33.56 -34.15
N PHE A 10 -7.79 34.26 -33.66
CA PHE A 10 -7.57 34.67 -32.25
C PHE A 10 -7.23 33.57 -31.23
N ILE A 11 -7.72 32.33 -31.35
CA ILE A 11 -7.36 31.22 -30.44
C ILE A 11 -6.12 30.46 -30.94
N GLY A 12 -5.86 30.50 -32.25
CA GLY A 12 -4.70 29.90 -32.89
C GLY A 12 -4.93 28.44 -33.31
N LYS A 13 -3.83 27.70 -33.47
CA LYS A 13 -3.89 26.27 -33.82
C LYS A 13 -4.12 25.45 -32.56
N LEU A 14 -5.24 24.73 -32.55
CA LEU A 14 -5.64 23.81 -31.50
C LEU A 14 -5.37 22.39 -31.97
N LYS A 15 -4.67 21.61 -31.14
CA LYS A 15 -4.51 20.17 -31.32
C LYS A 15 -5.61 19.46 -30.55
N ILE A 16 -6.38 18.60 -31.22
CA ILE A 16 -7.34 17.75 -30.51
C ILE A 16 -6.58 16.76 -29.62
N LEU A 17 -6.90 16.75 -28.33
CA LEU A 17 -6.33 15.83 -27.36
C LEU A 17 -7.13 14.52 -27.33
N GLU A 18 -8.44 14.64 -27.18
CA GLU A 18 -9.34 13.50 -27.01
C GLU A 18 -10.75 13.87 -27.41
N ILE A 19 -11.44 12.96 -28.12
CA ILE A 19 -12.82 13.12 -28.55
C ILE A 19 -13.70 12.27 -27.63
N TYR A 20 -14.71 12.88 -27.03
CA TYR A 20 -15.61 12.24 -26.07
C TYR A 20 -16.92 11.82 -26.71
N GLU A 21 -17.40 12.56 -27.71
CA GLU A 21 -18.58 12.23 -28.48
C GLU A 21 -18.31 12.41 -29.97
N TYR A 22 -18.64 11.38 -30.75
CA TYR A 22 -18.45 11.36 -32.20
C TYR A 22 -19.77 10.98 -32.89
N TYR A 23 -20.36 11.95 -33.59
CA TYR A 23 -21.56 11.75 -34.39
C TYR A 23 -21.47 12.62 -35.64
N ASP A 24 -21.16 11.96 -36.77
CA ASP A 24 -20.87 12.61 -38.05
C ASP A 24 -19.81 13.73 -37.92
N GLY A 25 -18.79 13.46 -37.09
CA GLY A 25 -17.77 14.42 -36.67
C GLY A 25 -17.62 14.49 -35.14
N PRO A 26 -16.52 15.09 -34.63
CA PRO A 26 -16.30 15.25 -33.20
C PRO A 26 -17.25 16.31 -32.61
N ARG A 27 -18.26 15.90 -31.83
CA ARG A 27 -19.25 16.83 -31.25
C ARG A 27 -18.86 17.35 -29.87
N LEU A 28 -18.06 16.60 -29.14
CA LEU A 28 -17.52 16.98 -27.84
C LEU A 28 -16.08 16.48 -27.73
N PHE A 29 -15.14 17.38 -27.45
CA PHE A 29 -13.72 17.02 -27.37
C PHE A 29 -12.93 18.00 -26.51
N SER A 30 -11.74 17.57 -26.07
CA SER A 30 -10.75 18.47 -25.50
C SER A 30 -9.65 18.78 -26.52
N CYS A 31 -9.14 20.01 -26.48
CA CYS A 31 -8.06 20.43 -27.34
C CYS A 31 -7.07 21.33 -26.58
N GLU A 32 -5.88 21.47 -27.15
CA GLU A 32 -4.78 22.22 -26.55
C GLU A 32 -4.19 23.18 -27.59
N SER A 33 -4.02 24.44 -27.19
CA SER A 33 -3.30 25.44 -27.97
C SER A 33 -1.80 25.15 -27.99
N ILE A 34 -1.07 25.75 -28.94
CA ILE A 34 0.41 25.66 -28.97
C ILE A 34 1.05 26.16 -27.64
N SER A 35 0.39 27.08 -26.94
CA SER A 35 0.82 27.59 -25.63
C SER A 35 0.55 26.65 -24.44
N GLY A 36 -0.11 25.51 -24.66
CA GLY A 36 -0.45 24.55 -23.60
C GLY A 36 -1.75 24.87 -22.83
N GLN A 37 -2.46 25.93 -23.22
CA GLN A 37 -3.81 26.19 -22.69
C GLN A 37 -4.77 25.15 -23.26
N LYS A 38 -5.51 24.48 -22.39
CA LYS A 38 -6.52 23.49 -22.74
C LYS A 38 -7.90 24.11 -22.83
N TYR A 39 -8.72 23.55 -23.71
CA TYR A 39 -10.10 23.93 -23.90
C TYR A 39 -10.97 22.68 -23.97
N LEU A 40 -12.17 22.79 -23.42
CA LEU A 40 -13.26 21.84 -23.66
C LEU A 40 -14.17 22.47 -24.71
N ALA A 41 -14.41 21.73 -25.80
CA ALA A 41 -15.18 22.19 -26.95
C ALA A 41 -16.45 21.35 -27.09
N VAL A 42 -17.59 22.01 -27.24
CA VAL A 42 -18.89 21.36 -27.50
C VAL A 42 -19.56 22.00 -28.72
N TRP A 43 -20.11 21.14 -29.56
CA TRP A 43 -20.97 21.53 -30.67
C TRP A 43 -22.36 21.86 -30.15
N ILE A 44 -22.92 23.00 -30.57
CA ILE A 44 -24.25 23.45 -30.11
C ILE A 44 -25.29 23.26 -31.19
N ASP A 45 -25.05 23.85 -32.37
CA ASP A 45 -26.03 23.83 -33.45
C ASP A 45 -25.37 24.08 -34.81
N PHE A 46 -26.15 23.94 -35.88
CA PHE A 46 -25.77 24.28 -37.24
C PHE A 46 -26.91 24.97 -37.98
N ASP A 47 -26.55 25.95 -38.80
CA ASP A 47 -27.41 26.61 -39.77
C ASP A 47 -27.05 26.12 -41.19
N GLU A 48 -27.76 26.61 -42.22
CA GLU A 48 -27.47 26.26 -43.63
C GLU A 48 -26.03 26.60 -44.07
N ASP A 49 -25.40 27.60 -43.45
CA ASP A 49 -24.10 28.14 -43.87
C ASP A 49 -22.99 28.02 -42.81
N SER A 50 -23.31 27.65 -41.56
CA SER A 50 -22.31 27.62 -40.47
C SER A 50 -22.63 26.64 -39.35
N GLU A 51 -21.59 26.18 -38.64
CA GLU A 51 -21.71 25.49 -37.36
C GLU A 51 -21.32 26.41 -36.21
N ARG A 52 -21.96 26.22 -35.04
CA ARG A 52 -21.68 26.97 -33.83
C ARG A 52 -21.12 26.07 -32.73
N TRP A 53 -20.07 26.55 -32.08
CA TRP A 53 -19.30 25.82 -31.09
C TRP A 53 -19.02 26.69 -29.87
N LEU A 54 -18.99 26.09 -28.69
CA LEU A 54 -18.49 26.72 -27.48
C LEU A 54 -17.15 26.12 -27.07
N TYR A 55 -16.17 26.97 -26.79
CA TYR A 55 -14.87 26.57 -26.23
C TYR A 55 -14.66 27.24 -24.88
N VAL A 56 -14.61 26.44 -23.81
CA VAL A 56 -14.31 26.94 -22.46
C VAL A 56 -12.85 26.64 -22.10
N PRO A 57 -12.06 27.64 -21.67
CA PRO A 57 -10.72 27.38 -21.13
C PRO A 57 -10.84 26.54 -19.86
N VAL A 58 -10.03 25.49 -19.78
CA VAL A 58 -10.05 24.56 -18.64
C VAL A 58 -8.63 24.24 -18.16
N SER A 59 -8.48 24.19 -16.84
CA SER A 59 -7.31 23.65 -16.17
C SER A 59 -7.26 22.13 -16.31
N ASN A 60 -6.08 21.53 -16.05
CA ASN A 60 -5.95 20.08 -15.99
C ASN A 60 -6.89 19.44 -14.95
N HIS A 61 -7.08 20.14 -13.83
CA HIS A 61 -7.96 19.68 -12.76
C HIS A 61 -9.42 19.71 -13.21
N ARG A 62 -9.92 20.85 -13.72
CA ARG A 62 -11.30 20.99 -14.21
C ARG A 62 -11.61 20.01 -15.32
N LEU A 63 -10.70 19.84 -16.29
CA LEU A 63 -10.87 18.88 -17.37
C LEU A 63 -10.98 17.44 -16.85
N SER A 64 -10.12 17.03 -15.90
CA SER A 64 -10.20 15.68 -15.32
C SER A 64 -11.46 15.50 -14.48
N SER A 65 -11.90 16.51 -13.74
CA SER A 65 -13.15 16.45 -12.97
C SER A 65 -14.39 16.33 -13.87
N VAL A 66 -14.42 17.04 -15.01
CA VAL A 66 -15.49 16.90 -16.02
C VAL A 66 -15.47 15.49 -16.63
N LYS A 67 -14.29 15.01 -17.05
CA LYS A 67 -14.12 13.64 -17.57
C LYS A 67 -14.64 12.56 -16.62
N ARG A 68 -14.39 12.72 -15.32
CA ARG A 68 -14.80 11.78 -14.26
C ARG A 68 -16.26 11.93 -13.80
N GLY A 69 -17.01 12.87 -14.37
CA GLY A 69 -18.40 13.13 -13.98
C GLY A 69 -18.56 13.77 -12.61
N LEU A 70 -17.49 14.34 -12.03
CA LEU A 70 -17.56 15.12 -10.78
C LEU A 70 -18.23 16.48 -11.01
N ILE A 71 -18.16 16.97 -12.25
CA ILE A 71 -18.70 18.24 -12.71
C ILE A 71 -19.47 17.93 -13.99
N SER A 72 -20.72 18.36 -14.07
CA SER A 72 -21.52 18.17 -15.29
C SER A 72 -20.99 19.04 -16.44
N LEU A 73 -21.29 18.64 -17.67
CA LEU A 73 -20.99 19.47 -18.84
C LEU A 73 -21.70 20.82 -18.74
N TYR A 74 -22.94 20.85 -18.24
CA TYR A 74 -23.64 22.11 -17.95
C TYR A 74 -22.83 23.03 -17.03
N GLU A 75 -22.35 22.54 -15.89
CA GLU A 75 -21.57 23.36 -14.95
C GLU A 75 -20.24 23.80 -15.55
N ALA A 76 -19.60 22.96 -16.38
CA ALA A 76 -18.34 23.28 -17.03
C ALA A 76 -18.45 24.53 -17.93
N PHE A 77 -19.56 24.66 -18.67
CA PHE A 77 -19.79 25.80 -19.59
C PHE A 77 -20.53 26.96 -18.92
N ASN A 78 -21.41 26.71 -17.96
CA ASN A 78 -22.16 27.75 -17.26
C ASN A 78 -21.33 28.46 -16.17
N CYS A 79 -20.33 27.78 -15.61
CA CYS A 79 -19.41 28.31 -14.60
C CYS A 79 -17.93 28.17 -15.04
N PRO A 80 -17.49 28.87 -16.10
CA PRO A 80 -16.12 28.81 -16.57
C PRO A 80 -15.13 29.31 -15.51
N GLU A 81 -13.94 28.69 -15.41
CA GLU A 81 -12.94 29.02 -14.36
C GLU A 81 -12.50 30.49 -14.40
N ASP A 82 -12.34 31.06 -15.59
CA ASP A 82 -11.96 32.46 -15.79
C ASP A 82 -13.16 33.41 -15.97
N GLY A 83 -14.39 32.91 -15.86
CA GLY A 83 -15.62 33.71 -16.00
C GLY A 83 -16.04 34.01 -17.45
N TRP A 84 -15.36 33.44 -18.44
CA TRP A 84 -15.67 33.62 -19.87
C TRP A 84 -15.43 32.34 -20.67
N LEU A 85 -16.02 32.30 -21.88
CA LEU A 85 -15.84 31.24 -22.87
C LEU A 85 -15.87 31.83 -24.28
N TRP A 86 -15.47 31.05 -25.28
CA TRP A 86 -15.52 31.46 -26.69
C TRP A 86 -16.75 30.89 -27.37
N ASP A 87 -17.50 31.75 -28.05
CA ASP A 87 -18.51 31.39 -29.05
C ASP A 87 -17.87 31.47 -30.44
N VAL A 88 -17.85 30.35 -31.14
CA VAL A 88 -17.13 30.15 -32.39
C VAL A 88 -18.13 29.72 -33.46
N LYS A 89 -18.25 30.53 -34.52
CA LYS A 89 -19.01 30.20 -35.72
C LYS A 89 -18.08 29.87 -36.87
N THR A 90 -18.17 28.65 -37.37
CA THR A 90 -17.38 28.15 -38.49
C THR A 90 -18.25 28.03 -39.74
N PHE A 91 -17.89 28.72 -40.82
CA PHE A 91 -18.68 28.74 -42.06
C PHE A 91 -18.26 27.60 -43.00
N PHE A 92 -19.22 27.00 -43.71
CA PHE A 92 -18.95 25.93 -44.69
C PHE A 92 -18.38 26.47 -46.01
N HIS A 93 -18.61 27.76 -46.30
CA HIS A 93 -18.09 28.47 -47.46
C HIS A 93 -16.87 29.34 -47.10
N ASP A 94 -16.17 29.90 -48.11
CA ASP A 94 -14.89 30.66 -48.05
C ASP A 94 -14.94 31.98 -47.23
N GLN A 95 -15.76 32.03 -46.17
CA GLN A 95 -15.87 33.09 -45.19
C GLN A 95 -15.00 32.77 -43.97
N SER A 96 -14.38 33.80 -43.40
CA SER A 96 -13.59 33.65 -42.18
C SER A 96 -14.46 33.28 -40.98
N ASN A 97 -13.92 32.41 -40.11
CA ASN A 97 -14.59 32.02 -38.88
C ASN A 97 -14.77 33.23 -37.95
N ILE A 98 -15.91 33.30 -37.28
CA ILE A 98 -16.17 34.36 -36.28
C ILE A 98 -15.90 33.76 -34.91
N VAL A 99 -15.02 34.41 -34.15
CA VAL A 99 -14.67 34.02 -32.78
C VAL A 99 -14.97 35.19 -31.85
N THR A 100 -15.85 34.98 -30.88
CA THR A 100 -16.28 36.02 -29.94
C THR A 100 -16.16 35.54 -28.51
N GLN A 101 -15.60 36.37 -27.63
CA GLN A 101 -15.56 36.09 -26.20
C GLN A 101 -16.89 36.48 -25.58
N ILE A 102 -17.51 35.55 -24.87
CA ILE A 102 -18.79 35.75 -24.20
C ILE A 102 -18.72 35.31 -22.73
N THR A 103 -19.70 35.75 -21.96
CA THR A 103 -19.92 35.33 -20.57
C THR A 103 -21.13 34.40 -20.48
N PRO A 104 -21.23 33.54 -19.46
CA PRO A 104 -22.38 32.64 -19.30
C PRO A 104 -23.74 33.35 -19.32
N ASN A 105 -23.80 34.59 -18.83
CA ASN A 105 -25.03 35.41 -18.84
C ASN A 105 -25.54 35.77 -20.24
N GLN A 106 -24.72 35.60 -21.28
CA GLN A 106 -25.08 35.84 -22.68
C GLN A 106 -25.53 34.56 -23.40
N LEU A 107 -25.44 33.40 -22.76
CA LEU A 107 -25.94 32.13 -23.27
C LEU A 107 -27.41 31.96 -22.91
N SER A 108 -28.18 31.40 -23.83
CA SER A 108 -29.51 30.89 -23.52
C SER A 108 -29.40 29.49 -22.89
N LYS A 109 -30.47 29.04 -22.21
CA LYS A 109 -30.50 27.68 -21.64
C LYS A 109 -30.40 26.59 -22.72
N GLU A 110 -30.84 26.89 -23.94
CA GLU A 110 -30.82 25.99 -25.09
C GLU A 110 -29.40 25.84 -25.69
N ASP A 111 -28.51 26.80 -25.43
CA ASP A 111 -27.11 26.74 -25.87
C ASP A 111 -26.22 25.90 -24.94
N LEU A 112 -26.75 25.41 -23.82
CA LEU A 112 -25.99 24.68 -22.81
C LEU A 112 -26.32 23.17 -22.86
N PRO A 113 -25.34 22.29 -22.59
CA PRO A 113 -25.60 20.86 -22.40
C PRO A 113 -26.64 20.62 -21.29
N ASP A 114 -27.32 19.47 -21.30
CA ASP A 114 -28.27 19.12 -20.25
C ASP A 114 -27.63 19.16 -18.85
N GLU A 115 -28.41 19.58 -17.85
CA GLU A 115 -27.93 19.71 -16.45
C GLU A 115 -27.38 18.39 -15.90
N ASP A 116 -27.93 17.26 -16.34
CA ASP A 116 -27.54 15.89 -15.97
C ASP A 116 -26.57 15.23 -16.98
N ALA A 117 -25.98 15.99 -17.91
CA ALA A 117 -24.99 15.46 -18.84
C ALA A 117 -23.61 15.33 -18.17
N PHE A 118 -23.21 14.10 -17.86
CA PHE A 118 -21.90 13.78 -17.27
C PHE A 118 -21.07 12.92 -18.22
N LEU A 119 -19.76 13.17 -18.25
CA LEU A 119 -18.82 12.20 -18.80
C LEU A 119 -18.47 11.16 -17.73
N ASN A 120 -18.16 9.95 -18.17
CA ASN A 120 -17.62 8.89 -17.31
C ASN A 120 -16.41 8.24 -17.97
N ILE A 121 -15.40 9.07 -18.19
CA ILE A 121 -14.14 8.69 -18.82
C ILE A 121 -13.13 8.41 -17.71
N GLN A 122 -12.64 7.17 -17.68
CA GLN A 122 -11.59 6.76 -16.77
C GLN A 122 -10.26 7.35 -17.24
N ASP A 123 -9.88 8.52 -16.71
CA ASP A 123 -8.51 9.04 -16.86
C ASP A 123 -7.55 8.12 -16.10
N LYS A 124 -6.57 7.54 -16.80
CA LYS A 124 -5.45 6.83 -16.17
C LYS A 124 -4.59 7.83 -15.39
N THR A 125 -4.83 7.94 -14.08
CA THR A 125 -4.05 8.80 -13.17
C THR A 125 -2.70 8.19 -12.81
N LEU A 126 -2.59 6.86 -12.86
CA LEU A 126 -1.37 6.13 -12.62
C LEU A 126 -0.89 5.44 -13.91
N PRO A 127 0.43 5.23 -14.06
CA PRO A 127 0.95 4.49 -15.19
C PRO A 127 0.52 3.02 -15.11
N ASP A 128 0.31 2.41 -16.28
CA ASP A 128 0.21 0.95 -16.37
C ASP A 128 1.54 0.31 -15.97
N LEU A 129 1.46 -0.81 -15.24
CA LEU A 129 2.62 -1.61 -14.93
C LEU A 129 2.93 -2.53 -16.10
N SER A 130 3.82 -2.09 -16.99
CA SER A 130 4.08 -2.78 -18.26
C SER A 130 4.90 -4.07 -18.14
N GLU A 131 5.59 -4.31 -17.02
CA GLU A 131 6.51 -5.44 -16.86
C GLU A 131 6.11 -6.33 -15.68
N ASP A 132 5.96 -7.63 -15.93
CA ASP A 132 5.66 -8.66 -14.94
C ASP A 132 6.74 -8.72 -13.82
N PRO A 133 6.34 -8.93 -12.54
CA PRO A 133 7.28 -9.01 -11.42
C PRO A 133 8.40 -10.02 -11.58
N CYS A 134 8.14 -11.21 -12.15
CA CYS A 134 9.13 -12.27 -12.31
C CYS A 134 10.18 -11.87 -13.36
N VAL A 135 9.74 -11.24 -14.45
CA VAL A 135 10.62 -10.69 -15.49
C VAL A 135 11.49 -9.58 -14.93
N PHE A 136 10.88 -8.61 -14.22
CA PHE A 136 11.62 -7.52 -13.57
C PHE A 136 12.62 -8.06 -12.52
N ALA A 137 12.22 -9.06 -11.74
CA ALA A 137 13.03 -9.63 -10.67
C ALA A 137 14.30 -10.31 -11.22
N THR A 138 14.14 -11.07 -12.30
CA THR A 138 15.25 -11.74 -12.99
C THR A 138 16.18 -10.71 -13.63
N ARG A 139 15.62 -9.72 -14.34
CA ARG A 139 16.39 -8.66 -15.02
C ARG A 139 17.19 -7.79 -14.05
N THR A 140 16.60 -7.42 -12.92
CA THR A 140 17.25 -6.56 -11.93
C THR A 140 18.02 -7.33 -10.85
N ARG A 141 17.95 -8.66 -10.88
CA ARG A 141 18.45 -9.57 -9.85
C ARG A 141 18.01 -9.16 -8.44
N ARG A 142 16.75 -8.76 -8.28
CA ARG A 142 16.14 -8.34 -7.01
C ARG A 142 14.78 -8.98 -6.88
N ASP A 143 14.35 -9.31 -5.66
CA ASP A 143 12.97 -9.73 -5.45
C ASP A 143 12.03 -8.54 -5.66
N VAL A 144 10.87 -8.79 -6.25
CA VAL A 144 9.84 -7.81 -6.58
C VAL A 144 8.53 -8.30 -5.99
N ILE A 145 7.85 -7.45 -5.24
CA ILE A 145 6.48 -7.70 -4.80
C ILE A 145 5.62 -6.49 -5.15
N ASP A 146 4.56 -6.75 -5.89
CA ASP A 146 3.54 -5.79 -6.24
C ASP A 146 2.35 -5.97 -5.32
N LEU A 147 1.87 -4.86 -4.76
CA LEU A 147 0.67 -4.79 -3.93
C LEU A 147 -0.35 -3.96 -4.69
N SER A 148 -1.48 -4.54 -5.07
CA SER A 148 -2.65 -3.81 -5.57
C SER A 148 -3.68 -3.77 -4.44
N LEU A 149 -4.07 -2.57 -4.04
CA LEU A 149 -4.95 -2.32 -2.89
C LEU A 149 -6.32 -1.87 -3.40
N THR A 150 -7.39 -2.53 -2.94
CA THR A 150 -8.79 -2.19 -3.26
C THR A 150 -9.56 -1.98 -1.96
N GLY A 151 -10.63 -1.19 -1.96
CA GLY A 151 -11.51 -1.06 -0.78
C GLY A 151 -12.07 0.34 -0.62
N ASP A 152 -12.78 0.58 0.48
CA ASP A 152 -13.46 1.87 0.72
C ASP A 152 -12.48 3.02 0.87
N SER A 153 -11.30 2.76 1.43
CA SER A 153 -10.23 3.77 1.55
C SER A 153 -9.45 3.97 0.25
N VAL A 154 -9.85 3.29 -0.83
CA VAL A 154 -9.22 3.36 -2.15
C VAL A 154 -10.25 3.78 -3.20
N HIS A 155 -10.11 4.99 -3.69
CA HIS A 155 -10.98 5.53 -4.73
C HIS A 155 -10.14 6.10 -5.86
N LEU A 156 -10.45 5.72 -7.11
CA LEU A 156 -9.90 6.36 -8.31
C LEU A 156 -8.35 6.43 -8.34
N ASN A 157 -7.68 5.35 -7.93
CA ASN A 157 -6.22 5.25 -7.80
C ASN A 157 -5.58 6.19 -6.76
N GLU A 158 -6.35 6.58 -5.75
CA GLU A 158 -5.88 7.29 -4.55
C GLU A 158 -6.09 6.40 -3.32
N ILE A 159 -5.28 6.59 -2.28
CA ILE A 159 -5.39 5.87 -1.01
C ILE A 159 -5.06 6.82 0.15
N ASP A 160 -5.77 6.65 1.26
CA ASP A 160 -5.45 7.34 2.50
C ASP A 160 -4.01 7.07 2.93
N THR A 161 -3.25 8.15 3.18
CA THR A 161 -1.83 8.04 3.54
C THR A 161 -1.62 7.27 4.84
N GLY A 162 -2.55 7.39 5.79
CA GLY A 162 -2.52 6.63 7.04
C GLY A 162 -2.67 5.12 6.81
N VAL A 163 -3.62 4.72 5.95
CA VAL A 163 -3.88 3.32 5.60
C VAL A 163 -2.68 2.73 4.85
N LEU A 164 -2.20 3.41 3.80
CA LEU A 164 -1.04 2.98 3.03
C LEU A 164 0.21 2.84 3.92
N GLY A 165 0.47 3.85 4.74
CA GLY A 165 1.61 3.85 5.66
C GLY A 165 1.56 2.69 6.66
N ALA A 166 0.39 2.42 7.22
CA ALA A 166 0.18 1.29 8.13
C ALA A 166 0.43 -0.06 7.45
N ILE A 167 -0.12 -0.27 6.25
CA ILE A 167 0.06 -1.52 5.49
C ILE A 167 1.54 -1.74 5.15
N LEU A 168 2.21 -0.73 4.58
CA LEU A 168 3.63 -0.84 4.18
C LEU A 168 4.56 -1.07 5.38
N LEU A 169 4.30 -0.40 6.51
CA LEU A 169 5.07 -0.59 7.73
C LEU A 169 4.87 -2.00 8.32
N ASN A 170 3.63 -2.47 8.41
CA ASN A 170 3.34 -3.81 8.92
C ASN A 170 3.93 -4.90 8.01
N LEU A 171 3.87 -4.71 6.69
CA LEU A 171 4.54 -5.59 5.73
C LEU A 171 6.04 -5.64 5.98
N GLN A 172 6.71 -4.48 6.06
CA GLN A 172 8.17 -4.42 6.27
C GLN A 172 8.59 -5.07 7.59
N THR A 173 7.83 -4.85 8.67
CA THR A 173 8.10 -5.46 9.99
C THR A 173 7.86 -6.97 10.01
N LEU A 174 6.88 -7.46 9.25
CA LEU A 174 6.67 -8.90 9.04
C LEU A 174 7.81 -9.53 8.26
N ILE A 175 8.30 -8.91 7.18
CA ILE A 175 9.45 -9.43 6.44
C ILE A 175 10.70 -9.53 7.33
N HIS A 176 10.93 -8.52 8.19
CA HIS A 176 12.02 -8.58 9.16
C HIS A 176 11.87 -9.76 10.13
N SER A 177 10.66 -10.03 10.63
CA SER A 177 10.43 -11.12 11.58
C SER A 177 10.54 -12.50 10.92
N LEU A 178 10.00 -12.66 9.70
CA LEU A 178 10.08 -13.90 8.92
C LEU A 178 11.54 -14.27 8.55
N ALA A 179 12.41 -13.28 8.41
CA ALA A 179 13.84 -13.48 8.20
C ALA A 179 14.59 -13.88 9.49
N TYR A 180 14.08 -13.48 10.66
CA TYR A 180 14.73 -13.72 11.95
C TYR A 180 14.25 -15.03 12.58
N LYS A 181 14.84 -16.14 12.14
CA LYS A 181 14.46 -17.51 12.54
C LYS A 181 14.69 -17.84 14.02
N SER A 182 15.59 -17.11 14.68
CA SER A 182 16.13 -17.45 16.02
C SER A 182 15.64 -16.52 17.12
N GLY A 183 14.69 -15.64 16.81
CA GLY A 183 14.21 -14.62 17.74
C GLY A 183 13.01 -15.07 18.54
N GLY A 184 13.11 -14.96 19.87
CA GLY A 184 11.95 -14.99 20.74
C GLY A 184 10.97 -13.83 20.49
N ILE A 185 9.90 -13.73 21.28
CA ILE A 185 8.96 -12.60 21.21
C ILE A 185 9.67 -11.30 21.56
N ARG A 186 10.52 -11.35 22.60
CA ARG A 186 11.34 -10.22 23.03
C ARG A 186 12.60 -10.11 22.17
N GLY A 187 13.26 -8.97 22.23
CA GLY A 187 14.49 -8.69 21.49
C GLY A 187 14.26 -7.89 20.22
N ARG A 188 15.08 -6.85 20.06
CA ARG A 188 15.17 -6.10 18.81
C ARG A 188 15.66 -7.04 17.73
N ILE A 189 14.98 -7.07 16.59
CA ILE A 189 15.52 -7.75 15.40
C ILE A 189 16.88 -7.10 15.09
N PRO A 190 17.97 -7.88 14.98
CA PRO A 190 19.31 -7.37 14.75
C PRO A 190 19.38 -6.39 13.57
N LYS A 191 20.19 -5.34 13.72
CA LYS A 191 20.27 -4.24 12.73
C LYS A 191 20.70 -4.76 11.36
N ASN A 192 21.64 -5.70 11.30
CA ASN A 192 22.09 -6.35 10.07
C ASN A 192 20.95 -7.08 9.35
N ILE A 193 20.07 -7.78 10.09
CA ILE A 193 18.89 -8.45 9.50
C ILE A 193 17.92 -7.41 8.95
N LYS A 194 17.62 -6.36 9.72
CA LYS A 194 16.76 -5.27 9.25
C LYS A 194 17.33 -4.65 7.97
N GLU A 195 18.60 -4.27 7.97
CA GLU A 195 19.28 -3.65 6.83
C GLU A 195 19.36 -4.57 5.59
N ALA A 196 19.46 -5.88 5.79
CA ALA A 196 19.47 -6.88 4.73
C ALA A 196 18.08 -7.09 4.11
N THR A 197 17.01 -6.86 4.87
CA THR A 197 15.63 -7.26 4.49
C THR A 197 14.71 -6.08 4.17
N ILE A 198 15.29 -4.91 3.90
CA ILE A 198 14.55 -3.72 3.44
C ILE A 198 13.96 -3.97 2.04
N LEU A 199 12.67 -3.64 1.90
CA LEU A 199 11.99 -3.42 0.63
C LEU A 199 11.95 -1.93 0.32
N LYS A 200 12.13 -1.56 -0.94
CA LYS A 200 12.09 -0.18 -1.43
C LYS A 200 10.90 0.00 -2.37
N THR A 201 10.10 1.02 -2.13
CA THR A 201 9.10 1.48 -3.11
C THR A 201 9.80 2.09 -4.32
N VAL A 202 9.45 1.61 -5.51
CA VAL A 202 10.07 2.09 -6.78
C VAL A 202 9.06 2.57 -7.81
N ALA A 203 7.79 2.20 -7.68
CA ALA A 203 6.73 2.66 -8.57
C ALA A 203 5.36 2.58 -7.88
N VAL A 204 4.43 3.37 -8.41
CA VAL A 204 2.99 3.32 -8.13
C VAL A 204 2.28 3.09 -9.48
N PHE A 205 1.23 2.27 -9.53
CA PHE A 205 0.62 1.82 -10.79
C PHE A 205 -0.90 1.57 -10.70
N GLU A 206 -1.55 1.49 -11.86
CA GLU A 206 -3.00 1.30 -11.99
C GLU A 206 -3.48 -0.13 -11.64
N GLY A 207 -4.73 -0.27 -11.18
CA GLY A 207 -5.33 -1.54 -10.78
C GLY A 207 -5.91 -1.53 -9.36
N SER A 208 -6.35 -0.34 -8.92
CA SER A 208 -6.60 0.05 -7.52
C SER A 208 -5.30 0.10 -6.70
N PHE A 209 -5.03 1.29 -6.16
CA PHE A 209 -3.71 1.81 -5.76
C PHE A 209 -2.58 0.78 -5.70
N GLY A 210 -1.84 0.64 -6.79
CA GLY A 210 -0.75 -0.32 -6.93
C GLY A 210 0.59 0.23 -6.44
N VAL A 211 1.36 -0.55 -5.69
CA VAL A 211 2.71 -0.20 -5.23
C VAL A 211 3.68 -1.33 -5.55
N ARG A 212 4.76 -1.02 -6.28
CA ARG A 212 5.85 -1.97 -6.54
C ARG A 212 6.97 -1.78 -5.53
N LEU A 213 7.27 -2.85 -4.82
CA LEU A 213 8.38 -2.93 -3.87
C LEU A 213 9.47 -3.85 -4.42
N VAL A 214 10.73 -3.48 -4.20
CA VAL A 214 11.89 -4.31 -4.58
C VAL A 214 12.87 -4.49 -3.43
N SER A 215 13.58 -5.61 -3.40
CA SER A 215 14.63 -5.83 -2.39
C SER A 215 15.71 -4.74 -2.47
N LYS A 216 16.20 -4.27 -1.32
CA LYS A 216 17.32 -3.32 -1.26
C LYS A 216 18.58 -3.91 -1.89
N HIS A 217 18.85 -5.18 -1.62
CA HIS A 217 20.05 -5.89 -2.08
C HIS A 217 19.72 -6.80 -3.26
N SER A 218 20.68 -6.92 -4.18
CA SER A 218 20.61 -7.85 -5.30
C SER A 218 20.94 -9.28 -4.87
N ALA A 219 20.62 -10.22 -5.74
CA ALA A 219 20.77 -11.64 -5.49
C ALA A 219 22.23 -12.10 -5.46
N ASN A 220 22.48 -13.13 -4.66
CA ASN A 220 23.76 -13.84 -4.60
C ASN A 220 23.97 -14.74 -5.84
N LEU A 221 25.02 -15.58 -5.83
CA LEU A 221 25.33 -16.51 -6.92
C LEU A 221 24.24 -17.57 -7.16
N PHE A 222 23.38 -17.83 -6.17
CA PHE A 222 22.26 -18.76 -6.25
C PHE A 222 20.94 -18.08 -6.63
N ASN A 223 21.00 -16.83 -7.12
CA ASN A 223 19.84 -16.03 -7.46
C ASN A 223 18.86 -15.81 -6.29
N LYS A 224 19.36 -15.80 -5.07
CA LYS A 224 18.58 -15.47 -3.87
C LYS A 224 19.01 -14.14 -3.26
N THR A 225 18.04 -13.32 -2.89
CA THR A 225 18.25 -12.14 -2.06
C THR A 225 17.99 -12.50 -0.58
N PRO A 226 18.36 -11.62 0.37
CA PRO A 226 18.01 -11.83 1.77
C PRO A 226 16.49 -11.87 2.05
N VAL A 227 15.64 -11.40 1.12
CA VAL A 227 14.18 -11.39 1.28
C VAL A 227 13.45 -12.51 0.53
N SER A 228 14.13 -13.31 -0.31
CA SER A 228 13.45 -14.34 -1.12
C SER A 228 12.71 -15.36 -0.25
N GLU A 229 13.36 -15.92 0.79
CA GLU A 229 12.72 -16.87 1.70
C GLU A 229 11.61 -16.21 2.57
N PRO A 230 11.82 -15.02 3.17
CA PRO A 230 10.74 -14.29 3.84
C PRO A 230 9.52 -14.01 2.95
N LEU A 231 9.72 -13.58 1.70
CA LEU A 231 8.62 -13.31 0.77
C LEU A 231 7.90 -14.59 0.37
N GLU A 232 8.62 -15.68 0.11
CA GLU A 232 8.01 -17.00 -0.16
C GLU A 232 7.10 -17.44 1.00
N LYS A 233 7.56 -17.27 2.25
CA LYS A 233 6.75 -17.57 3.45
C LYS A 233 5.53 -16.66 3.54
N LEU A 234 5.68 -15.35 3.31
CA LEU A 234 4.56 -14.43 3.27
C LEU A 234 3.51 -14.88 2.25
N MET A 235 3.92 -15.17 1.01
CA MET A 235 3.00 -15.60 -0.04
C MET A 235 2.28 -16.90 0.33
N ASN A 236 2.97 -17.85 0.98
CA ASN A 236 2.34 -19.07 1.48
C ASN A 236 1.30 -18.80 2.56
N LEU A 237 1.56 -17.86 3.49
CA LEU A 237 0.60 -17.45 4.52
C LEU A 237 -0.63 -16.78 3.91
N LEU A 238 -0.44 -15.84 3.00
CA LEU A 238 -1.55 -15.19 2.30
C LEU A 238 -2.36 -16.22 1.48
N SER A 239 -1.70 -17.23 0.89
CA SER A 239 -2.37 -18.28 0.11
C SER A 239 -3.30 -19.18 0.94
N ALA A 240 -3.28 -19.07 2.27
CA ALA A 240 -4.23 -19.78 3.12
C ALA A 240 -5.65 -19.19 3.02
N LYS A 241 -5.82 -17.91 2.69
CA LYS A 241 -7.12 -17.24 2.49
C LYS A 241 -8.17 -17.50 3.59
N GLY A 242 -7.74 -17.76 4.83
CA GLY A 242 -8.64 -18.10 5.94
C GLY A 242 -9.02 -19.59 6.05
N ASP A 243 -8.44 -20.49 5.25
CA ASP A 243 -8.48 -21.94 5.50
C ASP A 243 -7.78 -22.24 6.83
N ARG A 244 -8.58 -22.64 7.82
CA ARG A 244 -8.10 -22.90 9.19
C ARG A 244 -7.02 -23.96 9.21
N GLU A 245 -7.23 -25.13 8.62
CA GLU A 245 -6.27 -26.22 8.71
C GLU A 245 -4.93 -25.84 8.07
N LYS A 246 -5.00 -25.20 6.90
CA LYS A 246 -3.82 -24.74 6.17
C LYS A 246 -3.10 -23.64 6.95
N LEU A 247 -3.81 -22.63 7.45
CA LEU A 247 -3.21 -21.51 8.18
C LEU A 247 -2.58 -21.98 9.50
N SER A 248 -3.29 -22.80 10.29
CA SER A 248 -2.78 -23.36 11.55
C SER A 248 -1.55 -24.24 11.31
N SER A 249 -1.49 -24.98 10.20
CA SER A 249 -0.30 -25.76 9.83
C SER A 249 0.92 -24.88 9.53
N LEU A 250 0.74 -23.78 8.78
CA LEU A 250 1.81 -22.85 8.45
C LEU A 250 2.28 -22.09 9.70
N MET A 251 1.35 -21.71 10.57
CA MET A 251 1.63 -21.03 11.84
C MET A 251 2.50 -21.85 12.78
N LYS A 252 2.37 -23.19 12.81
CA LYS A 252 3.23 -24.06 13.65
C LYS A 252 4.72 -23.93 13.35
N SER A 253 5.07 -23.56 12.11
CA SER A 253 6.46 -23.40 11.67
C SER A 253 7.03 -21.99 11.87
N LEU A 254 6.19 -21.03 12.29
CA LEU A 254 6.57 -19.65 12.49
C LEU A 254 6.99 -19.38 13.94
N SER A 255 7.96 -18.47 14.11
CA SER A 255 8.23 -17.88 15.42
C SER A 255 7.01 -17.11 15.91
N LEU A 256 6.87 -17.00 17.22
CA LEU A 256 5.75 -16.29 17.82
C LEU A 256 5.73 -14.81 17.41
N LYS A 257 6.92 -14.20 17.29
CA LYS A 257 7.08 -12.85 16.74
C LYS A 257 6.50 -12.73 15.32
N SER A 258 6.75 -13.71 14.44
CA SER A 258 6.19 -13.68 13.07
C SER A 258 4.68 -13.86 13.04
N LYS A 259 4.11 -14.72 13.89
CA LYS A 259 2.65 -14.86 14.02
C LYS A 259 1.99 -13.53 14.39
N ILE A 260 2.52 -12.84 15.40
CA ILE A 260 2.01 -11.54 15.85
C ILE A 260 2.11 -10.50 14.73
N LYS A 261 3.25 -10.41 14.04
CA LYS A 261 3.40 -9.45 12.92
C LYS A 261 2.51 -9.75 11.73
N PHE A 262 2.21 -11.03 11.47
CA PHE A 262 1.26 -11.39 10.43
C PHE A 262 -0.16 -10.97 10.81
N ARG A 263 -0.58 -11.22 12.06
CA ARG A 263 -1.86 -10.73 12.58
C ARG A 263 -1.97 -9.21 12.50
N GLN A 264 -0.91 -8.47 12.83
CA GLN A 264 -0.88 -7.00 12.74
C GLN A 264 -1.02 -6.49 11.30
N LEU A 265 -0.45 -7.19 10.31
CA LEU A 265 -0.68 -6.89 8.89
C LEU A 265 -2.14 -7.12 8.49
N LEU A 266 -2.74 -8.25 8.88
CA LEU A 266 -4.16 -8.52 8.62
C LEU A 266 -5.08 -7.50 9.29
N LYS A 267 -4.75 -7.08 10.52
CA LYS A 267 -5.49 -6.03 11.22
C LYS A 267 -5.40 -4.69 10.49
N ALA A 268 -4.21 -4.29 10.02
CA ALA A 268 -4.05 -3.05 9.27
C ALA A 268 -4.89 -3.02 7.97
N LEU A 269 -5.00 -4.17 7.29
CA LEU A 269 -5.88 -4.32 6.12
C LEU A 269 -7.36 -4.22 6.51
N LYS A 270 -7.77 -4.88 7.60
CA LYS A 270 -9.15 -4.82 8.11
C LYS A 270 -9.56 -3.41 8.55
N ASP A 271 -8.72 -2.74 9.33
CA ASP A 271 -8.99 -1.40 9.88
C ASP A 271 -9.10 -0.35 8.76
N GLY A 272 -8.37 -0.53 7.66
CA GLY A 272 -8.49 0.30 6.45
C GLY A 272 -9.59 -0.12 5.47
N ASN A 273 -10.40 -1.13 5.82
CA ASN A 273 -11.35 -1.81 4.93
C ASN A 273 -10.76 -2.10 3.53
N THR A 274 -9.54 -2.62 3.51
CA THR A 274 -8.71 -2.76 2.31
C THR A 274 -8.48 -4.23 1.99
N GLU A 275 -8.86 -4.62 0.78
CA GLU A 275 -8.49 -5.85 0.11
C GLU A 275 -7.12 -5.73 -0.55
N ILE A 276 -6.45 -6.86 -0.72
CA ILE A 276 -5.09 -6.87 -1.28
C ILE A 276 -4.92 -7.97 -2.30
N LYS A 277 -4.37 -7.61 -3.46
CA LYS A 277 -3.81 -8.54 -4.42
C LYS A 277 -2.30 -8.35 -4.45
N THR A 278 -1.58 -9.44 -4.22
CA THR A 278 -0.12 -9.48 -4.20
C THR A 278 0.41 -10.37 -5.30
N ILE A 279 1.41 -9.89 -6.03
CA ILE A 279 2.17 -10.68 -7.00
C ILE A 279 3.64 -10.55 -6.64
N TRP A 280 4.30 -11.68 -6.39
CA TRP A 280 5.71 -11.75 -6.06
C TRP A 280 6.48 -12.46 -7.16
N GLY A 281 7.62 -11.91 -7.55
CA GLY A 281 8.60 -12.51 -8.43
C GLY A 281 9.99 -12.46 -7.80
N SER A 282 10.76 -13.53 -7.99
CA SER A 282 12.10 -13.68 -7.44
C SER A 282 13.16 -13.88 -8.54
N PRO A 283 14.45 -13.61 -8.26
CA PRO A 283 15.50 -13.83 -9.25
C PRO A 283 15.77 -15.31 -9.56
N ASP A 284 15.33 -16.24 -8.71
CA ASP A 284 15.40 -17.70 -8.94
C ASP A 284 14.18 -18.26 -9.68
N LEU A 285 13.44 -17.40 -10.39
CA LEU A 285 12.28 -17.71 -11.23
C LEU A 285 11.05 -18.22 -10.48
N LYS A 286 11.02 -18.13 -9.15
CA LYS A 286 9.79 -18.36 -8.40
C LYS A 286 8.87 -17.15 -8.53
N SER A 287 7.59 -17.43 -8.71
CA SER A 287 6.54 -16.43 -8.71
C SER A 287 5.32 -16.98 -8.00
N ASN A 288 4.57 -16.10 -7.33
CA ASN A 288 3.30 -16.44 -6.73
C ASN A 288 2.37 -15.24 -6.80
N ALA A 289 1.07 -15.49 -6.95
CA ALA A 289 0.04 -14.46 -6.98
C ALA A 289 -1.09 -14.88 -6.04
N VAL A 290 -1.47 -13.98 -5.14
CA VAL A 290 -2.50 -14.22 -4.13
C VAL A 290 -3.37 -12.98 -4.02
N SER A 291 -4.69 -13.19 -3.89
CA SER A 291 -5.65 -12.16 -3.54
C SER A 291 -6.35 -12.51 -2.23
N LEU A 292 -6.58 -11.50 -1.39
CA LEU A 292 -7.35 -11.58 -0.16
C LEU A 292 -8.49 -10.57 -0.22
N THR A 293 -9.71 -11.07 -0.06
CA THR A 293 -10.90 -10.25 0.16
C THR A 293 -11.04 -9.86 1.63
N ILE A 294 -11.96 -8.94 1.93
CA ILE A 294 -12.30 -8.60 3.32
C ILE A 294 -12.80 -9.85 4.08
N GLU A 295 -13.53 -10.74 3.41
CA GLU A 295 -14.00 -12.00 3.99
C GLU A 295 -12.82 -12.94 4.34
N ASP A 296 -11.84 -13.08 3.44
CA ASP A 296 -10.65 -13.89 3.68
C ASP A 296 -9.84 -13.36 4.87
N ILE A 297 -9.69 -12.03 4.97
CA ILE A 297 -8.99 -11.35 6.07
C ILE A 297 -9.69 -11.61 7.41
N ASN A 298 -11.02 -11.48 7.45
CA ASN A 298 -11.80 -11.73 8.66
C ASN A 298 -11.68 -13.19 9.10
N LYS A 299 -11.85 -14.16 8.19
CA LYS A 299 -11.66 -15.58 8.49
C LYS A 299 -10.25 -15.88 9.02
N ALA A 300 -9.22 -15.31 8.39
CA ALA A 300 -7.85 -15.49 8.86
C ALA A 300 -7.64 -14.92 10.28
N LEU A 301 -8.23 -13.77 10.59
CA LEU A 301 -8.21 -13.20 11.95
C LEU A 301 -8.98 -14.06 12.95
N GLU A 302 -10.13 -14.62 12.58
CA GLU A 302 -10.90 -15.57 13.42
C GLU A 302 -10.08 -16.79 13.82
N VAL A 303 -9.23 -17.31 12.92
CA VAL A 303 -8.31 -18.42 13.25
C VAL A 303 -7.34 -17.99 14.36
N PHE A 304 -6.82 -16.76 14.32
CA PHE A 304 -6.01 -16.22 15.42
C PHE A 304 -6.79 -16.08 16.73
N GLU A 305 -8.11 -15.88 16.68
CA GLU A 305 -8.97 -15.79 17.86
C GLU A 305 -9.28 -17.16 18.47
N LEU A 306 -9.53 -18.15 17.61
CA LEU A 306 -9.97 -19.49 17.99
C LEU A 306 -8.82 -20.42 18.41
N ASP A 307 -7.65 -20.30 17.78
CA ASP A 307 -6.54 -21.23 18.02
C ASP A 307 -5.65 -20.81 19.19
N GLU A 308 -5.64 -19.53 19.63
CA GLU A 308 -4.65 -19.06 20.61
C GLU A 308 -5.24 -17.98 21.57
N LYS A 309 -5.80 -18.41 22.72
CA LYS A 309 -6.02 -17.52 23.90
C LYS A 309 -4.69 -17.11 24.54
N GLU A 310 -3.72 -18.03 24.49
CA GLU A 310 -2.36 -17.86 25.00
C GLU A 310 -1.38 -18.52 24.02
N MET A 311 -0.49 -17.71 23.48
CA MET A 311 0.64 -18.12 22.66
C MET A 311 1.85 -18.31 23.58
N THR A 312 2.55 -19.45 23.56
CA THR A 312 3.73 -19.64 24.43
C THR A 312 4.97 -20.07 23.66
N GLU A 313 6.13 -19.53 24.05
CA GLU A 313 7.43 -19.88 23.50
C GLU A 313 8.46 -19.92 24.65
N ILE A 314 9.37 -20.89 24.62
CA ILE A 314 10.45 -20.99 25.62
C ILE A 314 11.75 -20.61 24.92
N ASN A 315 12.37 -19.53 25.38
CA ASN A 315 13.58 -18.99 24.82
C ASN A 315 14.72 -19.03 25.85
N SER A 316 15.93 -19.29 25.37
CA SER A 316 17.14 -19.25 26.20
C SER A 316 17.86 -17.92 25.96
N TYR A 317 18.21 -17.24 27.04
CA TYR A 317 18.87 -15.95 27.00
C TYR A 317 20.17 -16.00 27.80
N GLN A 318 21.21 -15.36 27.29
CA GLN A 318 22.45 -15.12 28.03
C GLN A 318 22.50 -13.65 28.44
N GLY A 319 23.09 -13.38 29.60
CA GLY A 319 23.10 -12.03 30.15
C GLY A 319 23.29 -12.00 31.65
N LYS A 320 22.83 -10.92 32.28
CA LYS A 320 23.01 -10.63 33.69
C LYS A 320 21.66 -10.64 34.39
N LEU A 321 21.50 -11.55 35.35
CA LEU A 321 20.39 -11.55 36.29
C LEU A 321 20.69 -10.49 37.35
N VAL A 322 19.95 -9.38 37.32
CA VAL A 322 20.26 -8.18 38.13
C VAL A 322 19.38 -8.05 39.37
N GLY A 323 18.22 -8.70 39.39
CA GLY A 323 17.32 -8.64 40.54
C GLY A 323 16.41 -9.86 40.64
N ILE A 324 16.22 -10.32 41.88
CA ILE A 324 15.21 -11.33 42.24
C ILE A 324 14.47 -10.83 43.47
N ASN A 325 13.15 -10.91 43.44
CA ASN A 325 12.28 -10.59 44.56
C ASN A 325 11.51 -11.85 44.99
N MET A 326 11.94 -12.48 46.07
CA MET A 326 11.31 -13.69 46.60
C MET A 326 9.96 -13.45 47.28
N ASN A 327 9.62 -12.19 47.64
CA ASN A 327 8.31 -11.87 48.22
C ASN A 327 7.24 -11.72 47.14
N LYS A 328 7.62 -11.18 45.97
CA LYS A 328 6.73 -10.99 44.81
C LYS A 328 6.90 -12.07 43.74
N TYR A 329 7.79 -13.03 43.97
CA TYR A 329 8.23 -14.03 43.02
C TYR A 329 8.51 -13.45 41.63
N SER A 330 9.32 -12.39 41.57
CA SER A 330 9.62 -11.67 40.33
C SER A 330 11.12 -11.59 40.06
N PHE A 331 11.51 -11.49 38.79
CA PHE A 331 12.90 -11.36 38.38
C PHE A 331 13.12 -10.17 37.45
N GLU A 332 14.38 -9.76 37.36
CA GLU A 332 14.87 -8.80 36.39
C GLU A 332 16.17 -9.31 35.77
N PHE A 333 16.17 -9.44 34.45
CA PHE A 333 17.29 -9.94 33.65
C PHE A 333 17.64 -8.95 32.54
N ILE A 334 18.93 -8.74 32.29
CA ILE A 334 19.44 -7.91 31.20
C ILE A 334 20.19 -8.81 30.23
N THR A 335 19.72 -8.95 29.00
CA THR A 335 20.37 -9.78 27.97
C THR A 335 21.70 -9.18 27.52
N VAL A 336 22.53 -9.95 26.80
CA VAL A 336 23.77 -9.43 26.16
C VAL A 336 23.48 -8.26 25.21
N ASP A 337 22.28 -8.22 24.60
CA ASP A 337 21.82 -7.14 23.71
C ASP A 337 21.23 -5.94 24.47
N GLU A 338 21.48 -5.83 25.78
CA GLU A 338 20.98 -4.78 26.69
C GLU A 338 19.44 -4.71 26.81
N GLU A 339 18.75 -5.80 26.52
CA GLU A 339 17.30 -5.87 26.71
C GLU A 339 16.95 -6.23 28.15
N ARG A 340 16.06 -5.42 28.76
CA ARG A 340 15.53 -5.66 30.09
C ARG A 340 14.29 -6.54 30.03
N ILE A 341 14.36 -7.71 30.65
CA ILE A 341 13.27 -8.67 30.79
C ILE A 341 12.84 -8.72 32.26
N VAL A 342 11.58 -8.38 32.51
CA VAL A 342 10.94 -8.49 33.82
C VAL A 342 9.80 -9.49 33.74
N GLY A 343 9.63 -10.28 34.79
CA GLY A 343 8.60 -11.31 34.85
C GLY A 343 8.54 -12.00 36.21
N GLU A 344 7.84 -13.14 36.24
CA GLU A 344 7.60 -13.97 37.42
C GLU A 344 8.60 -15.15 37.47
N LEU A 345 8.82 -15.70 38.65
CA LEU A 345 9.61 -16.91 38.87
C LEU A 345 8.70 -18.13 38.73
N SER A 346 9.21 -19.21 38.13
CA SER A 346 8.57 -20.53 38.24
C SER A 346 8.55 -20.98 39.71
N GLU A 347 7.51 -21.72 40.10
CA GLU A 347 7.39 -22.30 41.44
C GLU A 347 8.61 -23.16 41.82
N ASP A 348 9.22 -23.81 40.83
CA ASP A 348 10.42 -24.63 41.00
C ASP A 348 11.63 -23.83 41.53
N LEU A 349 11.66 -22.52 41.31
CA LEU A 349 12.74 -21.63 41.72
C LEU A 349 12.50 -20.99 43.10
N TYR A 350 11.35 -21.20 43.73
CA TYR A 350 10.98 -20.53 44.99
C TYR A 350 11.87 -20.91 46.18
N LYS A 351 12.55 -22.06 46.10
CA LYS A 351 13.46 -22.54 47.15
C LYS A 351 14.92 -22.23 46.87
N ASN A 352 15.22 -21.65 45.72
CA ASN A 352 16.59 -21.39 45.30
C ASN A 352 17.11 -20.11 45.94
N VAL A 353 18.40 -20.11 46.27
CA VAL A 353 19.12 -18.92 46.70
C VAL A 353 19.94 -18.43 45.52
N PHE A 354 19.78 -17.15 45.20
CA PHE A 354 20.46 -16.51 44.08
C PHE A 354 21.34 -15.39 44.61
N GLU A 355 22.60 -15.38 44.20
CA GLU A 355 23.47 -14.22 44.40
C GLU A 355 23.34 -13.32 43.17
N VAL A 356 22.73 -12.15 43.35
CA VAL A 356 22.57 -11.16 42.28
C VAL A 356 23.44 -9.92 42.58
N PRO A 357 24.05 -9.31 41.56
CA PRO A 357 23.90 -9.67 40.16
C PRO A 357 24.86 -10.79 39.70
N MET A 358 24.36 -11.72 38.88
CA MET A 358 25.14 -12.82 38.30
C MET A 358 25.03 -12.87 36.78
N PHE A 359 26.07 -13.37 36.11
CA PHE A 359 25.96 -13.76 34.70
C PHE A 359 25.38 -15.16 34.62
N ALA A 360 24.31 -15.32 33.83
CA ALA A 360 23.59 -16.57 33.72
C ALA A 360 23.08 -16.79 32.29
N GLU A 361 23.01 -18.06 31.93
CA GLU A 361 22.11 -18.53 30.89
C GLU A 361 20.78 -18.91 31.54
N VAL A 362 19.69 -18.28 31.08
CA VAL A 362 18.35 -18.45 31.64
C VAL A 362 17.40 -19.00 30.60
N LYS A 363 16.49 -19.88 31.02
CA LYS A 363 15.32 -20.26 30.20
C LYS A 363 14.10 -19.49 30.68
N ILE A 364 13.48 -18.77 29.76
CA ILE A 364 12.31 -17.95 30.05
C ILE A 364 11.17 -18.42 29.15
N LYS A 365 10.02 -18.72 29.76
CA LYS A 365 8.75 -18.92 29.05
C LYS A 365 8.10 -17.57 28.83
N GLU A 366 7.86 -17.22 27.59
CA GLU A 366 7.12 -16.02 27.19
C GLU A 366 5.69 -16.44 26.82
N ILE A 367 4.72 -15.80 27.46
CA ILE A 367 3.29 -16.00 27.23
C ILE A 367 2.77 -14.71 26.63
N TYR A 368 2.26 -14.80 25.40
CA TYR A 368 1.56 -13.71 24.74
C TYR A 368 0.06 -13.94 24.85
N GLU A 369 -0.60 -12.99 25.50
CA GLU A 369 -2.04 -12.92 25.68
C GLU A 369 -2.60 -11.77 24.86
N PHE A 370 -3.66 -12.03 24.10
CA PHE A 370 -4.43 -11.00 23.43
C PHE A 370 -5.82 -10.94 24.04
N ASN A 371 -6.18 -9.78 24.58
CA ASN A 371 -7.52 -9.57 25.09
C ASN A 371 -8.43 -9.10 23.94
N TYR A 372 -9.31 -9.98 23.48
CA TYR A 372 -10.25 -9.69 22.39
C TYR A 372 -11.27 -8.60 22.73
N VAL A 373 -11.52 -8.35 24.01
CA VAL A 373 -12.47 -7.33 24.48
C VAL A 373 -11.80 -5.95 24.57
N THR A 374 -10.62 -5.88 25.20
CA THR A 374 -9.90 -4.60 25.36
C THR A 374 -9.01 -4.25 24.17
N GLN A 375 -8.79 -5.21 23.26
CA GLN A 375 -7.79 -5.17 22.19
C GLN A 375 -6.34 -4.96 22.69
N GLU A 376 -6.09 -5.23 23.97
CA GLU A 376 -4.76 -5.07 24.57
C GLU A 376 -3.90 -6.33 24.40
N GLU A 377 -2.62 -6.10 24.11
CA GLU A 377 -1.59 -7.13 24.01
C GLU A 377 -0.80 -7.17 25.33
N LYS A 378 -0.63 -8.35 25.93
CA LYS A 378 0.17 -8.53 27.14
C LYS A 378 1.20 -9.63 26.94
N ILE A 379 2.46 -9.33 27.27
CA ILE A 379 3.55 -10.33 27.29
C ILE A 379 3.94 -10.57 28.73
N THR A 380 3.63 -11.77 29.23
CA THR A 380 4.07 -12.26 30.54
C THR A 380 5.33 -13.11 30.35
N SER A 381 6.32 -12.96 31.22
CA SER A 381 7.54 -13.78 31.21
C SER A 381 7.65 -14.56 32.51
N ILE A 382 7.98 -15.84 32.41
CA ILE A 382 8.19 -16.73 33.55
C ILE A 382 9.60 -17.33 33.46
N LEU A 383 10.44 -17.06 34.46
CA LEU A 383 11.78 -17.64 34.56
C LEU A 383 11.68 -19.10 35.00
N LEU A 384 12.12 -20.01 34.14
CA LEU A 384 12.05 -21.45 34.38
C LEU A 384 13.35 -22.02 34.97
N GLU A 385 14.49 -21.61 34.41
CA GLU A 385 15.81 -22.12 34.80
C GLU A 385 16.84 -21.00 34.79
N VAL A 386 17.84 -21.13 35.67
CA VAL A 386 19.00 -20.23 35.78
C VAL A 386 20.25 -21.09 35.92
N ASN A 387 21.18 -20.94 34.99
CA ASN A 387 22.49 -21.59 35.03
C ASN A 387 23.58 -20.51 35.05
N GLU A 388 24.38 -20.47 36.10
CA GLU A 388 25.49 -19.52 36.19
C GLU A 388 26.54 -19.80 35.11
N ILE A 389 27.01 -18.75 34.46
CA ILE A 389 28.06 -18.83 33.44
C ILE A 389 29.16 -17.81 33.72
N SER A 390 30.39 -18.16 33.35
CA SER A 390 31.54 -17.26 33.41
C SER A 390 31.27 -16.01 32.56
N ASN A 391 31.58 -14.82 33.08
CA ASN A 391 31.41 -13.58 32.34
C ASN A 391 32.26 -13.62 31.05
N PRO A 392 31.67 -13.58 29.84
CA PRO A 392 32.40 -13.72 28.59
C PRO A 392 33.37 -12.55 28.31
N ASN A 393 33.26 -11.45 29.06
CA ASN A 393 34.16 -10.29 28.96
C ASN A 393 35.35 -10.32 29.94
N ILE A 394 35.49 -11.38 30.76
CA ILE A 394 36.69 -11.61 31.57
C ILE A 394 37.47 -12.73 30.88
N LYS A 395 38.32 -12.38 29.91
CA LYS A 395 39.48 -13.23 29.63
C LYS A 395 40.39 -13.11 30.85
N ASP A 396 40.72 -14.25 31.43
CA ASP A 396 41.69 -14.38 32.50
C ASP A 396 42.92 -13.50 32.23
N SER A 397 43.30 -12.75 33.26
CA SER A 397 44.47 -11.88 33.32
C SER A 397 45.76 -12.70 33.30
#